data_AF-A0A0L0HDM9-F1
#
_entry.id   AF-A0A0L0HDM9-F1
#
_cell.length_a   1.000
_cell.length_b   1.000
_cell.length_c   1.000
_cell.angle_alpha   90.00
_cell.angle_beta   90.00
_cell.angle_gamma   90.00
#
_symmetry.space_group_name_H-M   'P 1'
#
loop_
_entity.id
_entity.type
_entity.pdbx_description
1 polymer ?
#
loop_
_entity_poly.entity_id
_entity_poly.type
_entity_poly.pdbx_seq_one_letter_code
_entity_poly.pdbx_strand_id
1 'polypeptide(L)'
;MASSIDPGSDTHGKPAETVTAIPCDILELDPEERKVLKQQACDHKTAGNELFKAKEFEDAIRRYEEALAICPEDENEDRAVFYSNIAACHMQLKEYEKAVEQCTQALKCNQNYVRALSRRAKANECIGSWSSLSDALRDYRAVLKLSPGDEQAQKAVNILPKRIEEQQEKEKAEMIGKLKNLGNSFLGNFGLSLDNFAMDRDPVTGGYSVNMTK
;
A
#
# COMPACT_ATOMS: atom_id res chain seq x y z
N MET A 1 6.71 -63.75 21.19
CA MET A 1 8.02 -63.32 20.64
C MET A 1 7.71 -62.55 19.36
N ALA A 2 7.72 -61.22 19.44
CA ALA A 2 8.71 -60.34 18.77
C ALA A 2 8.56 -60.37 17.23
N SER A 3 7.82 -59.40 16.65
CA SER A 3 8.32 -58.14 16.06
C SER A 3 8.84 -58.29 14.63
N SER A 4 8.27 -57.50 13.70
CA SER A 4 8.93 -56.69 12.64
C SER A 4 7.98 -56.56 11.43
N ILE A 5 7.31 -55.42 11.26
CA ILE A 5 7.72 -54.23 10.47
C ILE A 5 7.52 -54.47 8.97
N ASP A 6 6.43 -53.90 8.45
CA ASP A 6 6.22 -53.56 7.03
C ASP A 6 6.82 -52.18 6.76
N PRO A 7 7.60 -52.01 5.68
CA PRO A 7 7.67 -50.76 4.94
C PRO A 7 7.18 -51.04 3.50
N GLY A 8 6.28 -50.29 2.92
CA GLY A 8 6.36 -48.85 2.73
C GLY A 8 6.05 -48.59 1.25
N SER A 9 5.05 -47.75 1.03
CA SER A 9 4.54 -47.33 -0.27
C SER A 9 5.54 -46.43 -1.00
N ASP A 10 6.05 -46.87 -2.15
CA ASP A 10 6.73 -46.00 -3.11
C ASP A 10 5.77 -45.59 -4.23
N THR A 11 5.10 -44.46 -4.04
CA THR A 11 4.59 -43.66 -5.16
C THR A 11 5.67 -42.63 -5.46
N HIS A 12 6.46 -42.88 -6.50
CA HIS A 12 7.41 -41.90 -7.01
C HIS A 12 6.62 -40.71 -7.58
N GLY A 13 6.58 -39.63 -6.81
CA GLY A 13 6.12 -38.33 -7.22
C GLY A 13 6.96 -37.82 -8.39
N LYS A 14 6.27 -37.25 -9.39
CA LYS A 14 6.89 -36.49 -10.47
C LYS A 14 7.75 -35.36 -9.87
N PRO A 15 8.97 -35.14 -10.35
CA PRO A 15 9.76 -34.00 -9.90
C PRO A 15 9.11 -32.70 -10.39
N ALA A 16 8.92 -31.77 -9.47
CA ALA A 16 8.53 -30.40 -9.75
C ALA A 16 9.60 -29.76 -10.63
N GLU A 17 9.16 -29.17 -11.76
CA GLU A 17 10.01 -28.36 -12.62
C GLU A 17 10.62 -27.24 -11.77
N THR A 18 11.94 -27.28 -11.69
CA THR A 18 12.74 -26.34 -10.94
C THR A 18 12.72 -25.01 -11.69
N VAL A 19 12.14 -23.99 -11.07
CA VAL A 19 12.25 -22.59 -11.52
C VAL A 19 13.73 -22.23 -11.49
N THR A 20 14.39 -22.30 -12.64
CA THR A 20 15.74 -21.80 -12.82
C THR A 20 15.70 -20.28 -12.69
N ALA A 21 16.09 -19.77 -11.53
CA ALA A 21 16.37 -18.36 -11.34
C ALA A 21 17.52 -17.98 -12.27
N ILE A 22 17.21 -17.23 -13.33
CA ILE A 22 18.22 -16.66 -14.21
C ILE A 22 18.87 -15.50 -13.44
N PRO A 23 20.19 -15.51 -13.20
CA PRO A 23 20.86 -14.40 -12.54
C PRO A 23 20.83 -13.17 -13.45
N CYS A 24 20.19 -12.10 -12.99
CA CYS A 24 20.13 -10.80 -13.66
C CYS A 24 21.48 -10.08 -13.59
N ASP A 25 22.42 -10.42 -14.47
CA ASP A 25 23.49 -9.51 -14.88
C ASP A 25 23.03 -8.79 -16.15
N ILE A 26 22.38 -7.63 -15.96
CA ILE A 26 21.48 -6.96 -16.92
C ILE A 26 22.22 -6.20 -18.05
N LEU A 27 23.55 -6.27 -18.13
CA LEU A 27 24.29 -5.29 -18.94
C LEU A 27 24.49 -5.63 -20.42
N GLU A 28 24.28 -6.87 -20.88
CA GLU A 28 24.42 -7.22 -22.32
C GLU A 28 23.49 -8.37 -22.74
N LEU A 29 22.17 -8.23 -22.55
CA LEU A 29 21.21 -9.16 -23.16
C LEU A 29 21.08 -8.87 -24.66
N ASP A 30 21.18 -9.91 -25.49
CA ASP A 30 20.98 -9.78 -26.94
C ASP A 30 19.55 -9.28 -27.24
N PRO A 31 19.36 -8.44 -28.28
CA PRO A 31 18.04 -7.88 -28.61
C PRO A 31 16.94 -8.93 -28.80
N GLU A 32 17.29 -10.11 -29.33
CA GLU A 32 16.35 -11.22 -29.52
C GLU A 32 15.98 -11.89 -28.18
N GLU A 33 16.92 -12.09 -27.27
CA GLU A 33 16.64 -12.63 -25.93
C GLU A 33 15.73 -11.70 -25.15
N ARG A 34 16.01 -10.39 -25.21
CA ARG A 34 15.14 -9.35 -24.62
C ARG A 34 13.72 -9.42 -25.16
N LYS A 35 13.57 -9.61 -26.47
CA LYS A 35 12.27 -9.73 -27.11
C LYS A 35 11.51 -10.98 -26.64
N VAL A 36 12.21 -12.10 -26.48
CA VAL A 36 11.63 -13.34 -25.92
C VAL A 36 11.17 -13.13 -24.48
N LEU A 37 12.00 -12.54 -23.62
CA LEU A 37 11.65 -12.26 -22.22
C LEU A 37 10.45 -11.31 -22.12
N LYS A 38 10.40 -10.27 -22.96
CA LYS A 38 9.23 -9.38 -23.05
C LYS A 38 7.97 -10.12 -23.45
N GLN A 39 8.06 -11.01 -24.45
CA GLN A 39 6.92 -11.78 -24.90
C GLN A 39 6.43 -12.70 -23.77
N GLN A 40 7.34 -13.41 -23.09
CA GLN A 40 6.99 -14.25 -21.95
C GLN A 40 6.33 -13.43 -20.82
N ALA A 41 6.86 -12.25 -20.48
CA ALA A 41 6.25 -11.35 -19.49
C ALA A 41 4.82 -10.92 -19.90
N CYS A 42 4.61 -10.67 -21.20
CA CYS A 42 3.30 -10.36 -21.75
C CYS A 42 2.33 -11.55 -21.65
N ASP A 43 2.81 -12.77 -21.83
CA ASP A 43 2.01 -13.99 -21.71
C ASP A 43 1.57 -14.20 -20.24
N HIS A 44 2.50 -14.05 -19.28
CA HIS A 44 2.18 -14.08 -17.85
C HIS A 44 1.17 -12.98 -17.46
N LYS A 45 1.33 -11.74 -17.98
CA LYS A 45 0.35 -10.67 -17.80
C LYS A 45 -1.03 -11.07 -18.34
N THR A 46 -1.08 -11.69 -19.52
CA THR A 46 -2.34 -12.09 -20.14
C THR A 46 -3.03 -13.17 -19.32
N ALA A 47 -2.29 -14.18 -18.84
CA ALA A 47 -2.80 -15.18 -17.91
C ALA A 47 -3.31 -14.55 -16.60
N GLY A 48 -2.55 -13.61 -16.02
CA GLY A 48 -2.97 -12.85 -14.84
C GLY A 48 -4.25 -12.05 -15.06
N ASN A 49 -4.43 -11.46 -16.25
CA ASN A 49 -5.65 -10.72 -16.60
C ASN A 49 -6.87 -11.65 -16.68
N GLU A 50 -6.72 -12.87 -17.20
CA GLU A 50 -7.81 -13.85 -17.25
C GLU A 50 -8.19 -14.33 -15.84
N LEU A 51 -7.21 -14.62 -14.99
CA LEU A 51 -7.45 -14.96 -13.58
C LEU A 51 -8.12 -13.80 -12.82
N PHE A 52 -7.71 -12.56 -13.09
CA PHE A 52 -8.35 -11.38 -12.50
C PHE A 52 -9.82 -11.27 -12.90
N LYS A 53 -10.16 -11.54 -14.17
CA LYS A 53 -11.56 -11.58 -14.64
C LYS A 53 -12.34 -12.73 -14.00
N ALA A 54 -11.68 -13.86 -13.76
CA ALA A 54 -12.24 -15.01 -13.05
C ALA A 54 -12.38 -14.78 -11.53
N LYS A 55 -11.89 -13.63 -11.01
CA LYS A 55 -11.85 -13.27 -9.58
C LYS A 55 -10.94 -14.15 -8.73
N GLU A 56 -9.98 -14.82 -9.35
CA GLU A 56 -8.91 -15.56 -8.69
C GLU A 56 -7.73 -14.61 -8.47
N PHE A 57 -7.86 -13.74 -7.47
CA PHE A 57 -6.95 -12.59 -7.32
C PHE A 57 -5.56 -13.00 -6.84
N GLU A 58 -5.45 -13.94 -5.92
CA GLU A 58 -4.18 -14.47 -5.41
C GLU A 58 -3.38 -15.14 -6.53
N ASP A 59 -4.05 -15.90 -7.38
CA ASP A 59 -3.44 -16.58 -8.53
C ASP A 59 -3.05 -15.58 -9.62
N ALA A 60 -3.87 -14.55 -9.85
CA ALA A 60 -3.52 -13.45 -10.72
C ALA A 60 -2.26 -12.71 -10.24
N ILE A 61 -2.13 -12.45 -8.93
CA ILE A 61 -0.93 -11.84 -8.33
C ILE A 61 0.31 -12.66 -8.68
N ARG A 62 0.27 -13.99 -8.44
CA ARG A 62 1.40 -14.88 -8.75
C ARG A 62 1.85 -14.77 -10.21
N ARG A 63 0.89 -14.72 -11.15
CA ARG A 63 1.20 -14.57 -12.58
C ARG A 63 1.84 -13.22 -12.90
N TYR A 64 1.39 -12.12 -12.28
CA TYR A 64 2.03 -10.82 -12.48
C TYR A 64 3.43 -10.73 -11.83
N GLU A 65 3.65 -11.39 -10.70
CA GLU A 65 4.96 -11.48 -10.05
C GLU A 65 5.96 -12.26 -10.92
N GLU A 66 5.53 -13.35 -11.54
CA GLU A 66 6.33 -14.07 -12.55
C GLU A 66 6.67 -13.17 -13.74
N ALA A 67 5.71 -12.36 -14.22
CA ALA A 67 5.98 -11.38 -15.27
C ALA A 67 7.05 -10.36 -14.84
N LEU A 68 7.03 -9.89 -13.58
CA LEU A 68 8.03 -8.98 -13.03
C LEU A 68 9.40 -9.62 -12.84
N ALA A 69 9.46 -10.91 -12.56
CA ALA A 69 10.71 -11.65 -12.35
C ALA A 69 11.50 -11.84 -13.65
N ILE A 70 10.81 -11.96 -14.79
CA ILE A 70 11.44 -12.15 -16.10
C ILE A 70 11.54 -10.85 -16.92
N CYS A 71 10.74 -9.84 -16.58
CA CYS A 71 10.78 -8.55 -17.26
C CYS A 71 12.06 -7.79 -16.89
N PRO A 72 12.90 -7.39 -17.87
CA PRO A 72 14.13 -6.65 -17.59
C PRO A 72 13.87 -5.38 -16.78
N GLU A 73 14.79 -5.01 -15.90
CA GLU A 73 14.60 -3.90 -14.96
C GLU A 73 14.47 -2.52 -15.64
N ASP A 74 15.05 -2.36 -16.83
CA ASP A 74 14.98 -1.13 -17.62
C ASP A 74 13.64 -0.94 -18.35
N GLU A 75 12.79 -1.98 -18.40
CA GLU A 75 11.45 -1.95 -19.02
C GLU A 75 10.40 -1.32 -18.10
N ASN A 76 10.65 -0.07 -17.73
CA ASN A 76 9.86 0.68 -16.74
C ASN A 76 8.35 0.74 -17.08
N GLU A 77 7.97 0.85 -18.35
CA GLU A 77 6.56 0.93 -18.73
C GLU A 77 5.80 -0.37 -18.43
N ASP A 78 6.34 -1.52 -18.85
CA ASP A 78 5.73 -2.83 -18.61
C ASP A 78 5.72 -3.17 -17.12
N ARG A 79 6.83 -2.92 -16.41
CA ARG A 79 6.90 -3.11 -14.96
C ARG A 79 5.86 -2.27 -14.22
N ALA A 80 5.67 -1.01 -14.62
CA ALA A 80 4.63 -0.15 -14.05
C ALA A 80 3.22 -0.75 -14.24
N VAL A 81 2.94 -1.34 -15.41
CA VAL A 81 1.68 -2.03 -15.69
C VAL A 81 1.49 -3.23 -14.76
N PHE A 82 2.49 -4.10 -14.60
CA PHE A 82 2.39 -5.28 -13.75
C PHE A 82 2.15 -4.91 -12.29
N TYR A 83 2.94 -4.01 -11.73
CA TYR A 83 2.74 -3.50 -10.37
C TYR A 83 1.34 -2.91 -10.17
N SER A 84 0.83 -2.15 -11.14
CA SER A 84 -0.51 -1.56 -11.06
C SER A 84 -1.63 -2.61 -11.15
N ASN A 85 -1.40 -3.73 -11.85
CA ASN A 85 -2.35 -4.85 -11.90
C ASN A 85 -2.33 -5.68 -10.61
N ILE A 86 -1.17 -5.91 -10.00
CA ILE A 86 -1.05 -6.51 -8.65
C ILE A 86 -1.79 -5.64 -7.64
N ALA A 87 -1.60 -4.31 -7.69
CA ALA A 87 -2.35 -3.39 -6.83
C ALA A 87 -3.86 -3.51 -7.03
N ALA A 88 -4.33 -3.69 -8.27
CA ALA A 88 -5.75 -3.91 -8.54
C ALA A 88 -6.27 -5.20 -7.90
N CYS A 89 -5.48 -6.27 -7.85
CA CYS A 89 -5.82 -7.52 -7.15
C CYS A 89 -5.95 -7.28 -5.65
N HIS A 90 -4.95 -6.65 -5.01
CA HIS A 90 -5.02 -6.31 -3.58
C HIS A 90 -6.20 -5.40 -3.24
N MET A 91 -6.59 -4.48 -4.14
CA MET A 91 -7.82 -3.69 -3.98
C MET A 91 -9.07 -4.56 -3.89
N GLN A 92 -9.17 -5.63 -4.70
CA GLN A 92 -10.29 -6.57 -4.64
C GLN A 92 -10.27 -7.42 -3.36
N LEU A 93 -9.06 -7.78 -2.90
CA LEU A 93 -8.85 -8.49 -1.63
C LEU A 93 -9.01 -7.60 -0.39
N LYS A 94 -9.22 -6.28 -0.57
CA LYS A 94 -9.29 -5.27 0.50
C LYS A 94 -8.00 -5.14 1.32
N GLU A 95 -6.87 -5.51 0.73
CA GLU A 95 -5.53 -5.34 1.31
C GLU A 95 -4.95 -3.99 0.88
N TYR A 96 -5.53 -2.90 1.39
CA TYR A 96 -5.30 -1.56 0.85
C TYR A 96 -3.85 -1.07 1.02
N GLU A 97 -3.19 -1.41 2.12
CA GLU A 97 -1.80 -1.06 2.38
C GLU A 97 -0.86 -1.70 1.34
N LYS A 98 -1.09 -2.98 1.03
CA LYS A 98 -0.35 -3.68 -0.04
C LYS A 98 -0.64 -3.04 -1.39
N ALA A 99 -1.90 -2.68 -1.67
CA ALA A 99 -2.24 -1.98 -2.90
C ALA A 99 -1.51 -0.62 -3.05
N VAL A 100 -1.35 0.12 -1.95
CA VAL A 100 -0.57 1.38 -1.93
C VAL A 100 0.90 1.14 -2.21
N GLU A 101 1.49 0.10 -1.62
CA GLU A 101 2.88 -0.28 -1.86
C GLU A 101 3.12 -0.61 -3.34
N GLN A 102 2.29 -1.47 -3.92
CA GLN A 102 2.40 -1.88 -5.32
C GLN A 102 2.17 -0.71 -6.28
N CYS A 103 1.20 0.17 -6.02
CA CYS A 103 1.05 1.40 -6.80
C CYS A 103 2.27 2.32 -6.67
N THR A 104 2.92 2.36 -5.50
CA THR A 104 4.12 3.17 -5.29
C THR A 104 5.30 2.61 -6.10
N GLN A 105 5.45 1.29 -6.20
CA GLN A 105 6.44 0.69 -7.11
C GLN A 105 6.11 1.02 -8.58
N ALA A 106 4.84 0.92 -8.98
CA ALA A 106 4.43 1.31 -10.33
C ALA A 106 4.80 2.77 -10.66
N LEU A 107 4.65 3.68 -9.69
CA LEU A 107 4.97 5.09 -9.85
C LEU A 107 6.47 5.41 -9.77
N LYS A 108 7.29 4.53 -9.20
CA LYS A 108 8.76 4.63 -9.33
C LYS A 108 9.20 4.31 -10.75
N CYS A 109 8.56 3.33 -11.39
CA CYS A 109 8.82 2.99 -12.79
C CYS A 109 8.25 4.07 -13.74
N ASN A 110 7.02 4.51 -13.52
CA ASN A 110 6.38 5.58 -14.31
C ASN A 110 5.58 6.52 -13.42
N GLN A 111 6.18 7.68 -13.11
CA GLN A 111 5.61 8.69 -12.21
C GLN A 111 4.27 9.26 -12.70
N ASN A 112 4.03 9.28 -14.01
CA ASN A 112 2.82 9.84 -14.62
C ASN A 112 1.78 8.75 -14.94
N TYR A 113 1.93 7.55 -14.39
CA TYR A 113 0.99 6.48 -14.67
C TYR A 113 -0.35 6.71 -13.96
N VAL A 114 -1.29 7.32 -14.69
CA VAL A 114 -2.61 7.76 -14.18
C VAL A 114 -3.36 6.62 -13.48
N ARG A 115 -3.35 5.40 -14.02
CA ARG A 115 -4.03 4.25 -13.39
C ARG A 115 -3.46 3.91 -12.02
N ALA A 116 -2.14 3.99 -11.85
CA ALA A 116 -1.50 3.75 -10.55
C ALA A 116 -1.78 4.89 -9.56
N LEU A 117 -1.77 6.16 -10.00
CA LEU A 117 -2.18 7.30 -9.17
C LEU A 117 -3.62 7.15 -8.68
N SER A 118 -4.57 6.89 -9.59
CA SER A 118 -5.99 6.76 -9.23
C SER A 118 -6.24 5.58 -8.28
N ARG A 119 -5.54 4.44 -8.49
CA ARG A 119 -5.64 3.27 -7.59
C ARG A 119 -5.03 3.54 -6.22
N ARG A 120 -3.85 4.16 -6.15
CA ARG A 120 -3.21 4.52 -4.88
C ARG A 120 -4.06 5.50 -4.09
N ALA A 121 -4.62 6.50 -4.77
CA ALA A 121 -5.56 7.44 -4.16
C ALA A 121 -6.77 6.69 -3.57
N LYS A 122 -7.35 5.76 -4.34
CA LYS A 122 -8.51 5.00 -3.89
C LYS A 122 -8.19 4.07 -2.71
N ALA A 123 -7.04 3.41 -2.73
CA ALA A 123 -6.56 2.58 -1.63
C ALA A 123 -6.39 3.42 -0.34
N ASN A 124 -5.78 4.59 -0.47
CA ASN A 124 -5.61 5.53 0.63
C ASN A 124 -6.96 6.07 1.18
N GLU A 125 -7.95 6.31 0.32
CA GLU A 125 -9.32 6.63 0.78
C GLU A 125 -9.93 5.51 1.62
N CYS A 126 -9.64 4.25 1.29
CA CYS A 126 -10.12 3.08 2.03
C CYS A 126 -9.41 2.90 3.37
N ILE A 127 -8.12 3.27 3.47
CA ILE A 127 -7.36 3.28 4.73
C ILE A 127 -7.93 4.35 5.69
N GLY A 128 -8.18 5.56 5.18
CA GLY A 128 -8.98 6.57 5.88
C GLY A 128 -8.31 7.27 7.07
N SER A 129 -7.03 7.02 7.34
CA SER A 129 -6.25 7.83 8.29
C SER A 129 -6.01 9.24 7.75
N TRP A 130 -5.77 10.22 8.62
CA TRP A 130 -5.49 11.59 8.21
C TRP A 130 -4.33 11.67 7.19
N SER A 131 -3.26 10.90 7.42
CA SER A 131 -2.12 10.82 6.50
C SER A 131 -2.53 10.22 5.15
N SER A 132 -3.24 9.09 5.14
CA SER A 132 -3.66 8.43 3.90
C SER A 132 -4.62 9.30 3.08
N LEU A 133 -5.59 9.96 3.71
CA LEU A 133 -6.51 10.87 3.01
C LEU A 133 -5.78 12.07 2.40
N SER A 134 -4.76 12.59 3.09
CA SER A 134 -3.89 13.65 2.57
C SER A 134 -3.10 13.18 1.33
N ASP A 135 -2.57 11.96 1.37
CA ASP A 135 -1.91 11.33 0.23
C ASP A 135 -2.87 11.08 -0.94
N ALA A 136 -4.09 10.63 -0.67
CA ALA A 136 -5.13 10.45 -1.69
C ALA A 136 -5.46 11.76 -2.41
N LEU A 137 -5.59 12.86 -1.67
CA LEU A 137 -5.85 14.18 -2.24
C LEU A 137 -4.69 14.63 -3.14
N ARG A 138 -3.44 14.36 -2.75
CA ARG A 138 -2.26 14.66 -3.57
C ARG A 138 -2.28 13.88 -4.88
N ASP A 139 -2.58 12.59 -4.82
CA ASP A 139 -2.64 11.74 -6.01
C ASP A 139 -3.79 12.14 -6.94
N TYR A 140 -4.99 12.44 -6.42
CA TYR A 140 -6.09 12.92 -7.26
C TYR A 140 -5.80 14.27 -7.93
N ARG A 141 -5.09 15.18 -7.25
CA ARG A 141 -4.60 16.41 -7.89
C ARG A 141 -3.59 16.11 -8.99
N ALA A 142 -2.72 15.12 -8.83
CA ALA A 142 -1.82 14.69 -9.89
C ALA A 142 -2.57 14.08 -11.08
N VAL A 143 -3.61 13.26 -10.81
CA VAL A 143 -4.52 12.73 -11.85
C VAL A 143 -5.15 13.88 -12.63
N LEU A 144 -5.71 14.90 -11.98
CA LEU A 144 -6.33 16.04 -12.67
C LEU A 144 -5.35 16.88 -13.49
N LYS A 145 -4.06 16.92 -13.11
CA LYS A 145 -3.04 17.57 -13.94
C LYS A 145 -2.78 16.82 -15.25
N LEU A 146 -2.86 15.49 -15.22
CA LEU A 146 -2.61 14.62 -16.38
C LEU A 146 -3.88 14.37 -17.20
N SER A 147 -5.03 14.33 -16.54
CA SER A 147 -6.35 14.04 -17.10
C SER A 147 -7.41 14.94 -16.43
N PRO A 148 -7.55 16.21 -16.88
CA PRO A 148 -8.46 17.18 -16.26
C PRO A 148 -9.94 16.77 -16.28
N GLY A 149 -10.33 15.86 -17.18
CA GLY A 149 -11.70 15.35 -17.31
C GLY A 149 -12.02 14.15 -16.41
N ASP A 150 -11.12 13.74 -15.51
CA ASP A 150 -11.37 12.61 -14.60
C ASP A 150 -12.42 12.99 -13.53
N GLU A 151 -13.65 12.53 -13.73
CA GLU A 151 -14.77 12.85 -12.83
C GLU A 151 -14.56 12.33 -11.40
N GLN A 152 -13.91 11.17 -11.25
CA GLN A 152 -13.67 10.58 -9.94
C GLN A 152 -12.71 11.46 -9.14
N ALA A 153 -11.61 11.86 -9.77
CA ALA A 153 -10.64 12.75 -9.17
C ALA A 153 -11.27 14.13 -8.86
N GLN A 154 -12.09 14.67 -9.76
CA GLN A 154 -12.77 15.95 -9.54
C GLN A 154 -13.73 15.90 -8.33
N LYS A 155 -14.49 14.82 -8.18
CA LYS A 155 -15.35 14.60 -7.00
C LYS A 155 -14.51 14.47 -5.73
N ALA A 156 -13.43 13.68 -5.79
CA ALA A 156 -12.58 13.41 -4.63
C ALA A 156 -11.88 14.69 -4.12
N VAL A 157 -11.33 15.55 -4.99
CA VAL A 157 -10.67 16.78 -4.56
C VAL A 157 -11.61 17.79 -3.89
N ASN A 158 -12.91 17.70 -4.16
CA ASN A 158 -13.94 18.53 -3.53
C ASN A 158 -14.36 18.00 -2.15
N ILE A 159 -14.36 16.67 -1.97
CA ILE A 159 -14.86 16.00 -0.76
C ILE A 159 -13.75 15.78 0.28
N LEU A 160 -12.56 15.39 -0.18
CA LEU A 160 -11.45 15.00 0.70
C LEU A 160 -10.96 16.08 1.66
N PRO A 161 -10.89 17.39 1.32
CA PRO A 161 -10.41 18.40 2.25
C PRO A 161 -11.18 18.41 3.58
N LYS A 162 -12.52 18.36 3.51
CA LYS A 162 -13.37 18.30 4.71
C LYS A 162 -13.12 17.02 5.51
N ARG A 163 -13.03 15.87 4.84
CA ARG A 163 -12.74 14.58 5.50
C ARG A 163 -11.37 14.56 6.18
N ILE A 164 -10.37 15.20 5.57
CA ILE A 164 -9.01 15.32 6.12
C ILE A 164 -9.06 16.12 7.42
N GLU A 165 -9.75 17.25 7.45
CA GLU A 165 -9.92 18.07 8.66
C GLU A 165 -10.62 17.30 9.78
N GLU A 166 -11.77 16.68 9.48
CA GLU A 166 -12.53 15.86 10.43
C GLU A 166 -11.67 14.73 11.03
N GLN A 167 -10.95 14.01 10.18
CA GLN A 167 -10.10 12.90 10.62
C GLN A 167 -8.87 13.40 11.41
N GLN A 168 -8.31 14.55 11.02
CA GLN A 168 -7.20 15.17 11.73
C GLN A 168 -7.61 15.57 13.15
N GLU A 169 -8.77 16.21 13.32
CA GLU A 169 -9.29 16.58 14.63
C GLU A 169 -9.57 15.36 15.49
N LYS A 170 -10.17 14.32 14.90
CA LYS A 170 -10.44 13.05 15.58
C LYS A 170 -9.15 12.40 16.09
N GLU A 171 -8.15 12.21 15.22
CA GLU A 171 -6.89 11.59 15.61
C GLU A 171 -6.12 12.44 16.64
N LYS A 172 -6.17 13.78 16.54
CA LYS A 172 -5.62 14.69 17.56
C LYS A 172 -6.32 14.53 18.90
N ALA A 173 -7.66 14.49 18.91
CA ALA A 173 -8.44 14.33 20.14
C ALA A 173 -8.13 12.99 20.82
N GLU A 174 -8.06 11.90 20.04
CA GLU A 174 -7.65 10.58 20.54
C GLU A 174 -6.23 10.59 21.11
N MET A 175 -5.28 11.26 20.45
CA MET A 175 -3.91 11.41 20.94
C MET A 175 -3.87 12.18 22.26
N ILE A 176 -4.55 13.33 22.34
CA ILE A 176 -4.63 14.13 23.57
C ILE A 176 -5.25 13.31 24.71
N GLY A 177 -6.33 12.56 24.43
CA GLY A 177 -6.94 11.67 25.41
C GLY A 177 -5.97 10.61 25.94
N LYS A 178 -5.19 9.96 25.04
CA LYS A 178 -4.16 8.98 25.43
C LYS A 178 -3.05 9.63 26.28
N LEU A 179 -2.60 10.83 25.93
CA LEU A 179 -1.59 11.58 26.68
C LEU A 179 -2.09 11.97 28.07
N LYS A 180 -3.35 12.41 28.19
CA LYS A 180 -4.00 12.67 29.47
C LYS A 180 -4.08 11.43 30.34
N ASN A 181 -4.54 10.30 29.79
CA ASN A 181 -4.64 9.04 30.52
C ASN A 181 -3.27 8.54 31.01
N LEU A 182 -2.24 8.68 30.17
CA LEU A 182 -0.88 8.32 30.53
C LEU A 182 -0.35 9.21 31.65
N GLY A 183 -0.48 10.53 31.51
CA GLY A 183 -0.06 11.48 32.54
C GLY A 183 -0.81 11.29 33.87
N ASN A 184 -2.12 11.03 33.82
CA ASN A 184 -2.93 10.73 35.01
C ASN A 184 -2.52 9.41 35.68
N SER A 185 -2.04 8.42 34.92
CA SER A 185 -1.54 7.16 35.50
C SER A 185 -0.20 7.35 36.23
N PHE A 186 0.68 8.20 35.69
CA PHE A 186 1.95 8.52 36.34
C PHE A 186 1.79 9.49 37.52
N LEU A 187 1.00 10.55 37.37
CA LEU A 187 0.76 11.58 38.38
C LEU A 187 -0.23 11.13 39.46
N GLY A 188 -1.19 10.28 39.11
CA GLY A 188 -2.20 9.77 40.04
C GLY A 188 -1.57 8.97 41.18
N ASN A 189 -0.46 8.29 40.93
CA ASN A 189 0.32 7.60 41.95
C ASN A 189 0.97 8.56 42.97
N PHE A 190 1.00 9.86 42.66
CA PHE A 190 1.44 10.96 43.54
C PHE A 190 0.28 11.84 44.01
N GLY A 191 -0.98 11.45 43.77
CA GLY A 191 -2.17 12.23 44.15
C GLY A 191 -2.42 13.46 43.27
N LEU A 192 -1.84 13.50 42.07
CA LEU A 192 -1.97 14.60 41.10
C LEU A 192 -2.73 14.14 39.86
N SER A 193 -3.49 15.05 39.22
CA SER A 193 -4.20 14.79 37.95
C SER A 193 -3.92 15.93 36.99
N LEU A 194 -3.74 15.63 35.69
CA LEU A 194 -3.70 16.62 34.60
C LEU A 194 -5.00 17.41 34.49
N ASP A 195 -6.12 16.90 35.01
CA ASP A 195 -7.39 17.63 35.03
C ASP A 195 -7.39 18.78 36.06
N ASN A 196 -6.47 18.73 37.03
CA ASN A 196 -6.33 19.77 38.05
C ASN A 196 -5.47 20.94 37.57
N PHE A 197 -4.79 20.84 36.42
CA PHE A 197 -3.93 21.90 35.91
C PHE A 197 -4.69 22.74 34.87
N ALA A 198 -5.10 23.95 35.25
CA ALA A 198 -5.61 24.96 34.34
C ALA A 198 -4.44 25.77 33.76
N MET A 199 -4.30 25.78 32.43
CA MET A 199 -3.28 26.56 31.74
C MET A 199 -3.92 27.86 31.25
N ASP A 200 -3.64 28.96 31.94
CA ASP A 200 -4.09 30.29 31.56
C ASP A 200 -3.01 30.98 30.73
N ARG A 201 -3.39 31.50 29.56
CA ARG A 201 -2.51 32.30 28.71
C ARG A 201 -2.79 33.78 28.93
N ASP A 202 -1.78 34.52 29.37
CA ASP A 202 -1.88 35.98 29.48
C ASP A 202 -1.96 36.59 28.07
N PRO A 203 -3.06 37.28 27.71
CA PRO A 203 -3.26 37.84 26.38
C PRO A 203 -2.34 39.00 26.04
N VAL A 204 -1.66 39.62 27.02
CA VAL A 204 -0.79 40.79 26.83
C VAL A 204 0.67 40.39 26.70
N THR A 205 1.16 39.52 27.58
CA THR A 205 2.56 39.10 27.58
C THR A 205 2.80 37.85 26.72
N GLY A 206 1.74 37.11 26.40
CA GLY A 206 1.84 35.80 25.75
C GLY A 206 2.41 34.71 26.66
N GLY A 207 2.69 35.02 27.93
CA GLY A 207 3.20 34.10 28.93
C GLY A 207 2.15 33.06 29.34
N TYR A 208 2.62 31.88 29.74
CA TYR A 208 1.78 30.79 30.22
C TYR A 208 1.90 30.69 31.75
N SER A 209 0.76 30.74 32.45
CA SER A 209 0.68 30.42 33.88
C SER A 209 -0.11 29.13 34.06
N VAL A 210 0.42 28.21 34.87
CA VAL A 210 -0.26 26.95 35.18
C VAL A 210 -0.76 27.03 36.62
N ASN A 211 -2.07 27.00 36.80
CA ASN A 211 -2.73 27.02 38.11
C ASN A 211 -3.29 25.63 38.42
N MET A 212 -3.03 25.12 39.62
CA MET A 212 -3.68 23.90 40.10
C MET A 212 -5.00 24.25 40.77
N THR A 213 -6.13 23.80 40.21
CA THR A 213 -7.42 23.81 40.91
C THR A 213 -7.49 22.61 41.84
N LYS A 214 -7.77 22.88 43.12
CA LYS A 214 -7.81 21.88 44.19
C LYS A 214 -9.15 21.17 44.25
#